data_AF-A0ABD5HHG5-F1
#
_entry.id   AF-A0ABD5HHG5-F1
#
_cell.length_a   1.000
_cell.length_b   1.000
_cell.length_c   1.000
_cell.angle_alpha   90.00
_cell.angle_beta   90.00
_cell.angle_gamma   90.00
#
_symmetry.space_group_name_H-M   'P 1'
#
loop_
_entity.id
_entity.type
_entity.pdbx_description
1 polymer ?
#
loop_
_entity_poly.entity_id
_entity_poly.type
_entity_poly.pdbx_seq_one_letter_code
_entity_poly.pdbx_strand_id
1 'polypeptide(L)'
;MRQRGFTLLEMMLILLLMGVSAGMVLLAFPASRDDSAAQTLARFEAQLRFVQQRGLQTGQFFGVSVHPDRWQFLVLEARDGADPAPADDGWSGYRWLPLRAGRVATSGSSAGGKLNLAFPQGDAWTPGDNPDVLIFPGGEMTPFRLTIGEAPGIAYNARGESLPAAQEAQ
;
A
#
# COMPACT_ATOMS: atom_id res chain seq x y z
N MET A 1 -21.68 11.73 -65.99
CA MET A 1 -21.60 11.35 -64.57
C MET A 1 -20.65 12.31 -63.87
N ARG A 2 -21.11 13.09 -62.89
CA ARG A 2 -20.28 14.09 -62.18
C ARG A 2 -19.69 13.43 -60.93
N GLN A 3 -18.41 13.09 -60.98
CA GLN A 3 -17.65 12.65 -59.81
C GLN A 3 -17.47 13.86 -58.90
N ARG A 4 -18.15 13.85 -57.74
CA ARG A 4 -17.88 14.79 -56.66
C ARG A 4 -16.57 14.33 -56.01
N GLY A 5 -15.45 14.89 -56.47
CA GLY A 5 -14.16 14.72 -55.82
C GLY A 5 -14.21 15.32 -54.43
N PHE A 6 -13.78 14.55 -53.43
CA PHE A 6 -13.65 14.96 -52.04
C PHE A 6 -12.86 16.27 -51.97
N THR A 7 -13.38 17.28 -51.28
CA THR A 7 -12.72 18.60 -51.22
C THR A 7 -11.60 18.56 -50.17
N LEU A 8 -10.52 19.32 -50.39
CA LEU A 8 -9.45 19.49 -49.39
C LEU A 8 -10.01 19.92 -48.03
N LEU A 9 -11.05 20.77 -48.05
CA LEU A 9 -11.72 21.27 -46.86
C LEU A 9 -12.36 20.14 -46.04
N GLU A 10 -12.97 19.16 -46.69
CA GLU A 10 -13.60 18.01 -46.04
C GLU A 10 -12.56 17.15 -45.30
N MET A 11 -11.40 16.94 -45.92
CA MET A 11 -10.31 16.18 -45.32
C MET A 11 -9.67 16.93 -44.13
N MET A 12 -9.51 18.25 -44.25
CA MET A 12 -9.05 19.08 -43.14
C MET A 12 -10.04 19.07 -41.97
N LEU A 13 -11.34 19.11 -42.26
CA LEU A 13 -12.38 19.04 -41.24
C LEU A 13 -12.38 17.68 -40.53
N ILE A 14 -12.23 16.58 -41.26
CA ILE A 14 -12.15 15.24 -40.69
C ILE A 14 -10.94 15.11 -39.76
N LEU A 15 -9.77 15.57 -40.18
CA LEU A 15 -8.55 15.53 -39.35
C LEU A 15 -8.68 16.44 -38.12
N LEU A 16 -9.28 17.63 -38.27
CA LEU A 16 -9.59 18.51 -37.15
C LEU A 16 -10.54 17.82 -36.16
N LEU A 17 -11.62 17.22 -36.66
CA LEU A 17 -12.62 16.55 -35.83
C LEU A 17 -12.00 15.34 -35.12
N MET A 18 -11.17 14.55 -35.80
CA MET A 18 -10.42 13.44 -35.19
C MET A 18 -9.48 13.94 -34.09
N GLY A 19 -8.74 15.02 -34.34
CA GLY A 19 -7.82 15.61 -33.35
C GLY A 19 -8.53 16.15 -32.12
N VAL A 20 -9.63 16.89 -32.30
CA VAL A 20 -10.45 17.41 -31.18
C VAL A 20 -11.09 16.26 -30.39
N SER A 21 -11.60 15.24 -31.09
CA SER A 21 -12.20 14.07 -30.44
C SER A 21 -11.18 13.28 -29.63
N ALA A 22 -9.99 13.03 -30.18
CA ALA A 22 -8.90 12.36 -29.48
C ALA A 22 -8.42 13.16 -28.26
N GLY A 23 -8.34 14.49 -28.38
CA GLY A 23 -7.99 15.38 -27.26
C GLY A 23 -9.02 15.36 -26.13
N MET A 24 -10.31 15.33 -26.44
CA MET A 24 -11.37 15.20 -25.42
C MET A 24 -11.28 13.87 -24.66
N VAL A 25 -11.01 12.77 -25.35
CA VAL A 25 -10.88 11.44 -24.72
C VAL A 25 -9.77 11.45 -23.67
N LEU A 26 -8.62 12.07 -23.96
CA LEU A 26 -7.50 12.15 -23.02
C LEU A 26 -7.83 12.99 -21.76
N LEU A 27 -8.68 14.00 -21.89
CA LEU A 27 -9.12 14.86 -20.78
C LEU A 27 -10.32 14.27 -20.01
N ALA A 28 -11.10 13.40 -20.63
CA ALA A 28 -12.27 12.76 -20.03
C ALA A 28 -11.91 11.66 -19.02
N PHE A 29 -10.70 11.11 -19.09
CA PHE A 29 -10.15 10.20 -18.09
C PHE A 29 -9.21 10.98 -17.16
N PRO A 30 -9.67 11.48 -16.01
CA PRO A 30 -8.75 11.97 -14.99
C PRO A 30 -7.75 10.85 -14.66
N ALA A 31 -6.49 11.19 -14.37
CA ALA A 31 -5.56 10.23 -13.76
C ALA A 31 -6.23 9.69 -12.49
N SER A 32 -6.75 8.47 -12.57
CA SER A 32 -7.75 7.99 -11.64
C SER A 32 -7.14 7.88 -10.26
N ARG A 33 -7.85 8.34 -9.23
CA ARG A 33 -7.50 8.13 -7.82
C ARG A 33 -7.14 6.66 -7.55
N ASP A 34 -7.81 5.75 -8.24
CA ASP A 34 -7.58 4.31 -8.19
C ASP A 34 -6.18 3.90 -8.66
N ASP A 35 -5.60 4.55 -9.68
CA ASP A 35 -4.23 4.23 -10.14
C ASP A 35 -3.22 4.57 -9.04
N SER A 36 -3.41 5.68 -8.34
CA SER A 36 -2.54 6.08 -7.22
C SER A 36 -2.71 5.19 -5.99
N ALA A 37 -3.93 4.73 -5.70
CA ALA A 37 -4.22 3.80 -4.62
C ALA A 37 -3.62 2.42 -4.90
N ALA A 38 -3.84 1.87 -6.09
CA ALA A 38 -3.28 0.59 -6.53
C ALA A 38 -1.75 0.60 -6.49
N GLN A 39 -1.12 1.68 -6.98
CA GLN A 39 0.34 1.82 -6.93
C GLN A 39 0.87 1.92 -5.48
N THR A 40 0.12 2.59 -4.59
CA THR A 40 0.46 2.66 -3.16
C THR A 40 0.40 1.28 -2.51
N LEU A 41 -0.66 0.52 -2.75
CA LEU A 41 -0.81 -0.85 -2.23
C LEU A 41 0.27 -1.78 -2.78
N ALA A 42 0.55 -1.73 -4.08
CA ALA A 42 1.61 -2.54 -4.70
C ALA A 42 2.99 -2.24 -4.08
N ARG A 43 3.26 -0.97 -3.74
CA ARG A 43 4.49 -0.58 -3.04
C ARG A 43 4.53 -1.19 -1.63
N PHE A 44 3.43 -1.07 -0.88
CA PHE A 44 3.33 -1.68 0.45
C PHE A 44 3.56 -3.20 0.39
N GLU A 45 2.93 -3.90 -0.54
CA GLU A 45 3.07 -5.35 -0.70
C GLU A 45 4.49 -5.78 -1.07
N ALA A 46 5.16 -5.01 -1.94
CA ALA A 46 6.55 -5.28 -2.29
C ALA A 46 7.47 -5.15 -1.05
N GLN A 47 7.23 -4.13 -0.22
CA GLN A 47 7.98 -3.93 1.03
C GLN A 47 7.65 -5.00 2.06
N LEU A 48 6.38 -5.39 2.20
CA LEU A 48 5.95 -6.47 3.08
C LEU A 48 6.64 -7.79 2.72
N ARG A 49 6.62 -8.17 1.42
CA ARG A 49 7.29 -9.38 0.94
C ARG A 49 8.79 -9.36 1.23
N PHE A 50 9.44 -8.21 1.04
CA PHE A 50 10.84 -8.04 1.40
C PHE A 50 11.08 -8.27 2.91
N VAL A 51 10.23 -7.71 3.77
CA VAL A 51 10.34 -7.87 5.23
C VAL A 51 10.07 -9.31 5.66
N GLN A 52 9.08 -9.99 5.08
CA GLN A 52 8.82 -11.41 5.32
C GLN A 52 10.04 -12.27 4.96
N GLN A 53 10.63 -12.06 3.78
CA GLN A 53 11.84 -12.77 3.36
C GLN A 53 13.01 -12.51 4.30
N ARG A 54 13.16 -11.26 4.76
CA ARG A 54 14.18 -10.90 5.74
C ARG A 54 13.93 -11.58 7.09
N GLY A 55 12.69 -11.65 7.57
CA GLY A 55 12.27 -12.40 8.77
C GLY A 55 12.72 -13.86 8.74
N LEU A 56 12.45 -14.53 7.61
CA LEU A 56 12.89 -15.91 7.38
C LEU A 56 14.42 -16.06 7.36
N GLN A 57 15.15 -15.05 6.85
CA GLN A 57 16.61 -15.10 6.73
C GLN A 57 17.35 -14.73 8.03
N THR A 58 16.85 -13.75 8.78
CA THR A 58 17.56 -13.20 9.96
C THR A 58 17.04 -13.73 11.27
N GLY A 59 15.85 -14.36 11.29
CA GLY A 59 15.22 -14.82 12.53
C GLY A 59 14.64 -13.68 13.39
N GLN A 60 14.62 -12.44 12.89
CA GLN A 60 14.17 -11.27 13.65
C GLN A 60 12.66 -11.06 13.55
N PHE A 61 12.09 -10.49 14.62
CA PHE A 61 10.71 -10.05 14.64
C PHE A 61 10.59 -8.68 13.96
N PHE A 62 9.61 -8.57 13.08
CA PHE A 62 9.28 -7.33 12.41
C PHE A 62 7.85 -6.94 12.71
N GLY A 63 7.53 -5.70 12.42
CA GLY A 63 6.16 -5.20 12.45
C GLY A 63 5.99 -4.06 11.47
N VAL A 64 4.74 -3.64 11.28
CA VAL A 64 4.44 -2.42 10.55
C VAL A 64 3.46 -1.59 11.35
N SER A 65 3.80 -0.31 11.53
CA SER A 65 2.87 0.70 12.01
C SER A 65 2.24 1.40 10.80
N VAL A 66 0.92 1.46 10.80
CA VAL A 66 0.10 2.06 9.76
C VAL A 66 -0.56 3.29 10.36
N HIS A 67 -0.48 4.38 9.61
CA HIS A 67 -1.16 5.64 9.89
C HIS A 67 -2.02 6.00 8.69
N PRO A 68 -3.01 6.88 8.84
CA PRO A 68 -3.86 7.31 7.72
C PRO A 68 -3.08 7.78 6.49
N ASP A 69 -1.91 8.41 6.67
CA ASP A 69 -1.17 9.01 5.55
C ASP A 69 0.17 8.31 5.25
N ARG A 70 0.57 7.32 6.06
CA ARG A 70 1.91 6.70 5.99
C ARG A 70 1.98 5.33 6.64
N TRP A 71 3.01 4.57 6.31
CA TRP A 71 3.38 3.36 7.02
C TRP A 71 4.87 3.29 7.24
N GLN A 72 5.28 2.53 8.26
CA GLN A 72 6.66 2.32 8.64
C GLN A 72 6.86 0.89 9.11
N PHE A 73 7.77 0.16 8.47
CA PHE A 73 8.22 -1.13 8.97
C PHE A 73 9.21 -0.91 10.11
N LEU A 74 9.09 -1.77 11.12
CA LEU A 74 9.81 -1.76 12.37
C LEU A 74 10.51 -3.10 12.57
N VAL A 75 11.64 -3.09 13.26
CA VAL A 75 12.35 -4.28 13.73
C VAL A 75 12.36 -4.28 15.26
N LEU A 76 12.16 -5.46 15.85
CA LEU A 76 12.30 -5.64 17.28
C LEU A 76 13.77 -5.90 17.61
N GLU A 77 14.36 -5.04 18.42
CA GLU A 77 15.74 -5.18 18.89
C GLU A 77 15.77 -5.25 20.41
N ALA A 78 16.73 -6.02 20.94
CA ALA A 78 17.00 -6.02 22.37
C ALA A 78 17.51 -4.62 22.78
N ARG A 79 17.04 -4.14 23.92
CA ARG A 79 17.49 -2.88 24.48
C ARG A 79 18.92 -3.04 25.00
N ASP A 80 19.80 -2.09 24.71
CA ASP A 80 21.07 -2.00 25.41
C ASP A 80 20.85 -1.40 26.81
N GLY A 81 21.66 -1.81 27.79
CA GLY A 81 21.50 -1.39 29.18
C GLY A 81 21.65 0.12 29.45
N ALA A 82 22.07 0.90 28.44
CA ALA A 82 22.22 2.36 28.52
C ALA A 82 20.97 3.15 28.10
N ASP A 83 19.96 2.49 27.52
CA ASP A 83 18.74 3.17 27.07
C ASP A 83 17.77 3.42 28.24
N PRO A 84 17.17 4.62 28.34
CA PRO A 84 16.18 4.92 29.38
C PRO A 84 14.99 3.96 29.28
N ALA A 85 14.51 3.47 30.42
CA ALA A 85 13.35 2.57 30.49
C ALA A 85 12.11 3.21 29.85
N PRO A 86 11.23 2.41 29.20
CA PRO A 86 10.04 2.95 28.58
C PRO A 86 9.11 3.52 29.67
N ALA A 87 8.33 4.54 29.32
CA ALA A 87 7.32 5.12 30.22
C ALA A 87 6.07 4.23 30.38
N ASP A 88 6.02 3.10 29.70
CA ASP A 88 4.87 2.20 29.59
C ASP A 88 5.25 0.77 30.02
N ASP A 89 4.27 -0.03 30.46
CA ASP A 89 4.36 -1.40 30.99
C ASP A 89 4.73 -2.46 29.92
N GLY A 90 5.40 -2.05 28.84
CA GLY A 90 5.84 -2.91 27.75
C GLY A 90 7.01 -3.82 28.12
N TRP A 91 7.24 -4.86 27.29
CA TRP A 91 8.38 -5.79 27.38
C TRP A 91 9.70 -5.06 27.65
N SER A 92 10.17 -5.13 28.90
CA SER A 92 11.22 -4.27 29.45
C SER A 92 12.60 -4.45 28.80
N GLY A 93 12.80 -5.53 28.04
CA GLY A 93 14.06 -5.85 27.35
C GLY A 93 14.10 -5.57 25.85
N TYR A 94 13.00 -5.13 25.22
CA TYR A 94 12.95 -4.96 23.76
C TYR A 94 12.35 -3.62 23.34
N ARG A 95 12.72 -3.15 22.14
CA ARG A 95 12.15 -1.95 21.53
C ARG A 95 11.93 -2.12 20.03
N TRP A 96 10.90 -1.44 19.53
CA TRP A 96 10.67 -1.29 18.11
C TRP A 96 11.49 -0.14 17.55
N LEU A 97 12.23 -0.38 16.49
CA LEU A 97 13.01 0.63 15.78
C LEU A 97 12.62 0.67 14.30
N PRO A 98 12.64 1.85 13.64
CA PRO A 98 12.47 1.94 12.20
C PRO A 98 13.45 1.03 11.45
N LEU A 99 12.92 0.11 10.65
CA LEU A 99 13.73 -0.81 9.88
C LEU A 99 14.56 -0.04 8.85
N ARG A 100 15.88 -0.20 8.86
CA ARG A 100 16.77 0.36 7.84
C ARG A 100 17.34 -0.75 6.98
N ALA A 101 17.00 -0.73 5.69
CA ALA A 101 17.37 -1.79 4.74
C ALA A 101 18.19 -1.28 3.55
N GLY A 102 19.17 -0.41 3.82
CA GLY A 102 20.07 0.13 2.81
C GLY A 102 19.30 0.89 1.71
N ARG A 103 19.19 0.29 0.52
CA ARG A 103 18.50 0.88 -0.65
C ARG A 103 17.02 0.51 -0.75
N VAL A 104 16.54 -0.41 0.09
CA VAL A 104 15.13 -0.80 0.08
C VAL A 104 14.36 0.15 0.99
N ALA A 105 13.33 0.80 0.44
CA ALA A 105 12.43 1.62 1.23
C ALA A 105 11.63 0.72 2.18
N THR A 106 11.56 1.11 3.45
CA THR A 106 10.86 0.39 4.53
C THR A 106 9.76 1.25 5.15
N SER A 107 9.39 2.31 4.44
CA SER A 107 8.30 3.20 4.77
C SER A 107 7.73 3.77 3.49
N GLY A 108 6.56 4.39 3.60
CA GLY A 108 5.90 5.06 2.50
C GLY A 108 4.77 5.94 2.98
N SER A 109 4.23 6.72 2.06
CA SER A 109 3.06 7.58 2.26
C SER A 109 2.00 7.24 1.24
N SER A 110 0.73 7.39 1.61
CA SER A 110 -0.38 7.12 0.72
C SER A 110 -0.61 8.28 -0.24
N ALA A 111 -0.51 7.99 -1.54
CA ALA A 111 -1.00 8.89 -2.59
C ALA A 111 -2.40 8.40 -2.99
N GLY A 112 -3.37 9.31 -3.03
CA GLY A 112 -4.73 8.98 -3.47
C GLY A 112 -5.75 8.70 -2.38
N GLY A 113 -5.40 8.72 -1.09
CA GLY A 113 -6.39 8.57 -0.02
C GLY A 113 -5.78 8.24 1.34
N LYS A 114 -6.64 8.06 2.34
CA LYS A 114 -6.24 7.61 3.67
C LYS A 114 -6.19 6.09 3.73
N LEU A 115 -5.12 5.56 4.30
CA LEU A 115 -5.01 4.16 4.66
C LEU A 115 -6.03 3.85 5.76
N ASN A 116 -6.67 2.70 5.63
CA ASN A 116 -7.52 2.13 6.66
C ASN A 116 -7.15 0.67 6.88
N LEU A 117 -6.81 0.35 8.13
CA LEU A 117 -6.45 -0.99 8.57
C LEU A 117 -7.63 -1.62 9.31
N ALA A 118 -7.97 -2.84 8.96
CA ALA A 118 -9.03 -3.62 9.61
C ALA A 118 -8.52 -5.02 9.97
N PHE A 119 -8.96 -5.53 11.11
CA PHE A 119 -8.59 -6.85 11.61
C PHE A 119 -9.78 -7.81 11.49
N PRO A 120 -9.57 -9.09 11.12
CA PRO A 120 -10.66 -10.05 11.00
C PRO A 120 -11.47 -10.28 12.28
N GLN A 121 -10.87 -10.01 13.44
CA GLN A 121 -11.54 -10.14 14.75
C GLN A 121 -12.41 -8.92 15.11
N GLY A 122 -12.40 -7.87 14.28
CA GLY A 122 -13.19 -6.66 14.50
C GLY A 122 -12.58 -5.66 15.49
N ASP A 123 -11.31 -5.82 15.85
CA ASP A 123 -10.60 -4.89 16.72
C ASP A 123 -10.55 -3.48 16.11
N ALA A 124 -10.78 -2.47 16.94
CA ALA A 124 -10.72 -1.08 16.53
C ALA A 124 -9.26 -0.69 16.24
N TRP A 125 -8.96 -0.36 14.98
CA TRP A 125 -7.65 0.17 14.62
C TRP A 125 -7.43 1.56 15.21
N THR A 126 -6.41 1.69 16.04
CA THR A 126 -5.97 2.96 16.63
C THR A 126 -4.52 3.20 16.23
N PRO A 127 -4.24 4.10 15.27
CA PRO A 127 -2.88 4.38 14.82
C PRO A 127 -1.97 4.80 15.98
N GLY A 128 -0.78 4.22 16.06
CA GLY A 128 0.22 4.54 17.08
C GLY A 128 1.63 4.23 16.64
N ASP A 129 2.59 4.46 17.53
CA ASP A 129 4.02 4.24 17.24
C ASP A 129 4.42 2.76 17.30
N ASN A 130 3.65 1.94 18.02
CA ASN A 130 3.83 0.49 18.06
C ASN A 130 3.29 -0.16 16.77
N PRO A 131 3.82 -1.33 16.36
CA PRO A 131 3.32 -2.01 15.17
C PRO A 131 1.89 -2.50 15.36
N ASP A 132 1.04 -2.20 14.39
CA ASP A 132 -0.34 -2.71 14.30
C ASP A 132 -0.37 -4.17 13.82
N VAL A 133 0.57 -4.53 12.93
CA VAL A 133 0.71 -5.87 12.35
C VAL A 133 2.08 -6.41 12.70
N LEU A 134 2.13 -7.58 13.32
CA LEU A 134 3.35 -8.30 13.64
C LEU A 134 3.70 -9.29 12.53
N ILE A 135 4.98 -9.42 12.22
CA ILE A 135 5.52 -10.32 11.20
C ILE A 135 6.55 -11.20 11.90
N PHE A 136 6.23 -12.49 12.00
CA PHE A 136 7.02 -13.47 12.73
C PHE A 136 8.09 -14.08 11.82
N PRO A 137 9.25 -14.48 12.38
CA PRO A 137 10.30 -15.16 11.62
C PRO A 137 9.85 -16.43 10.91
N GLY A 138 8.81 -17.10 11.43
CA GLY A 138 8.24 -18.32 10.85
C GLY A 138 7.37 -18.10 9.60
N GLY A 139 7.20 -16.85 9.15
CA GLY A 139 6.33 -16.49 8.03
C GLY A 139 4.88 -16.17 8.44
N GLU A 140 4.53 -16.47 9.69
CA GLU A 140 3.26 -16.07 10.29
C GLU A 140 3.17 -14.55 10.44
N MET A 141 1.96 -14.00 10.44
CA MET A 141 1.73 -12.58 10.70
C MET A 141 0.36 -12.33 11.35
N THR A 142 0.19 -11.15 11.95
CA THR A 142 -1.15 -10.68 12.36
C THR A 142 -2.04 -10.58 11.12
N PRO A 143 -3.21 -11.25 11.06
CA PRO A 143 -4.13 -11.11 9.93
C PRO A 143 -4.66 -9.69 9.81
N PHE A 144 -4.68 -9.13 8.60
CA PHE A 144 -5.15 -7.77 8.39
C PHE A 144 -5.75 -7.56 7.00
N ARG A 145 -6.51 -6.47 6.86
CA ARG A 145 -6.95 -5.90 5.60
C ARG A 145 -6.53 -4.43 5.55
N LEU A 146 -5.85 -4.04 4.48
CA LEU A 146 -5.41 -2.67 4.25
C LEU A 146 -6.14 -2.10 3.02
N THR A 147 -6.81 -0.97 3.20
CA THR A 147 -7.61 -0.29 2.17
C THR A 147 -7.17 1.16 2.03
N ILE A 148 -7.48 1.80 0.89
CA ILE A 148 -7.17 3.22 0.64
C ILE A 148 -8.44 3.94 0.21
N GLY A 149 -9.03 4.74 1.10
CA GLY A 149 -10.36 5.31 0.87
C GLY A 149 -11.39 4.20 0.60
N GLU A 150 -12.11 4.29 -0.53
CA GLU A 150 -13.09 3.29 -0.97
C GLU A 150 -12.50 2.29 -1.99
N ALA A 151 -11.21 2.42 -2.33
CA ALA A 151 -10.58 1.53 -3.31
C ALA A 151 -10.43 0.10 -2.75
N PRO A 152 -10.51 -0.93 -3.62
CA PRO A 152 -10.27 -2.31 -3.20
C PRO A 152 -8.91 -2.44 -2.54
N GLY A 153 -8.91 -3.05 -1.35
CA GLY A 153 -7.71 -3.25 -0.54
C GLY A 153 -7.01 -4.58 -0.79
N ILE A 154 -5.97 -4.81 0.00
CA ILE A 154 -5.27 -6.08 0.13
C ILE A 154 -5.60 -6.71 1.48
N ALA A 155 -5.57 -8.03 1.56
CA ALA A 155 -5.76 -8.75 2.82
C ALA A 155 -4.78 -9.90 2.95
N TYR A 156 -4.32 -10.16 4.17
CA TYR A 156 -3.37 -11.22 4.48
C TYR A 156 -3.90 -12.07 5.64
N ASN A 157 -3.72 -13.39 5.54
CA ASN A 157 -4.09 -14.33 6.58
C ASN A 157 -2.95 -14.52 7.61
N ALA A 158 -3.20 -15.34 8.63
CA ALA A 158 -2.22 -15.62 9.68
C ALA A 158 -0.94 -16.31 9.18
N ARG A 159 -1.01 -16.99 8.02
CA ARG A 159 0.12 -17.66 7.36
C ARG A 159 0.93 -16.71 6.47
N GLY A 160 0.58 -15.43 6.43
CA GLY A 160 1.23 -14.43 5.60
C GLY A 160 0.94 -14.56 4.10
N GLU A 161 -0.14 -15.27 3.74
CA GLU A 161 -0.60 -15.41 2.37
C GLU A 161 -1.63 -14.32 2.04
N SER A 162 -1.54 -13.77 0.83
CA SER A 162 -2.54 -12.82 0.36
C SER A 162 -3.88 -13.54 0.12
N LEU A 163 -4.95 -12.93 0.60
CA LEU A 163 -6.30 -13.37 0.33
C LEU A 163 -6.80 -12.66 -0.93
N PRO A 164 -7.55 -13.35 -1.81
CA PRO A 164 -8.24 -12.68 -2.90
C PRO A 164 -9.13 -11.59 -2.32
N ALA A 165 -9.21 -10.45 -3.01
CA ALA A 165 -10.15 -9.40 -2.66
C ALA A 165 -11.53 -10.05 -2.51
N ALA A 166 -12.07 -10.06 -1.30
CA ALA A 166 -13.38 -10.63 -1.06
C ALA A 166 -14.35 -9.89 -1.99
N GLN A 167 -14.86 -10.58 -3.02
CA GLN A 167 -16.05 -10.14 -3.72
C GLN A 167 -17.13 -10.10 -2.65
N GLU A 168 -17.41 -8.91 -2.13
CA GLU A 168 -18.57 -8.69 -1.27
C GLU A 168 -19.78 -9.12 -2.10
N ALA A 169 -20.38 -10.23 -1.68
CA ALA A 169 -21.65 -10.69 -2.22
C ALA A 169 -22.66 -9.57 -1.99
N GLN A 170 -23.28 -9.13 -3.09
CA GLN A 170 -24.41 -8.20 -3.12
C GLN A 170 -25.60 -8.77 -2.33
#